data_AF-A0A7V9ATT4-F1
#
_entry.id   AF-A0A7V9ATT4-F1
#
_cell.length_a   1.000
_cell.length_b   1.000
_cell.length_c   1.000
_cell.angle_alpha   90.00
_cell.angle_beta   90.00
_cell.angle_gamma   90.00
#
_symmetry.space_group_name_H-M   'P 1'
#
loop_
_entity.id
_entity.type
_entity.pdbx_description
1 polymer ?
#
loop_
_entity_poly.entity_id
_entity_poly.type
_entity_poly.pdbx_seq_one_letter_code
_entity_poly.pdbx_strand_id
1 'polypeptide(L)'
;MRDADGVSPDPQADVIVVGLGAATVNLRARWWSDSRIADVLLAQDRVLGETKRRLQAAGVDLPFPTQQILFHDQTEETDGDRTRQREGWPPSAAGNPAPRAAVRPAPVPMPPAPPAPLA
;
A
#
# COMPACT_ATOMS: atom_id res chain seq x y z
N MET A 1 11.65 -24.66 -9.64
CA MET A 1 10.55 -24.79 -10.63
C MET A 1 10.98 -25.56 -11.86
N ARG A 2 12.06 -25.18 -12.56
CA ARG A 2 12.57 -25.96 -13.71
C ARG A 2 12.97 -27.40 -13.33
N ASP A 3 13.51 -27.56 -12.13
CA ASP A 3 13.94 -28.85 -11.59
C ASP A 3 12.82 -29.58 -10.82
N ALA A 4 11.58 -29.07 -10.86
CA ALA A 4 10.48 -29.69 -10.12
C ALA A 4 9.89 -30.85 -10.95
N ASP A 5 9.80 -32.03 -10.35
CA ASP A 5 9.28 -33.21 -11.02
C ASP A 5 7.85 -33.01 -11.55
N GLY A 6 7.60 -33.40 -12.80
CA GLY A 6 6.31 -33.23 -13.48
C GLY A 6 6.16 -31.91 -14.22
N VAL A 7 7.20 -31.05 -14.23
CA VAL A 7 7.28 -29.86 -15.07
C VAL A 7 7.99 -30.21 -16.39
N SER A 8 7.37 -29.85 -17.52
CA SER A 8 7.98 -30.01 -18.84
C SER A 8 9.20 -29.09 -19.00
N PRO A 9 10.32 -29.58 -19.55
CA PRO A 9 11.48 -28.73 -19.85
C PRO A 9 11.25 -27.80 -21.05
N ASP A 10 10.34 -28.18 -21.96
CA ASP A 10 9.97 -27.42 -23.15
C ASP A 10 8.44 -27.44 -23.34
N PRO A 11 7.76 -26.28 -23.33
CA PRO A 11 8.28 -24.92 -23.15
C PRO A 11 8.90 -24.69 -21.76
N GLN A 12 9.93 -23.84 -21.73
CA GLN A 12 10.68 -23.56 -20.51
C GLN A 12 9.86 -22.70 -19.52
N ALA A 13 9.78 -23.17 -18.27
CA ALA A 13 9.14 -22.44 -17.18
C ALA A 13 9.76 -21.05 -16.91
N ASP A 14 8.91 -20.06 -16.59
CA ASP A 14 9.31 -18.67 -16.36
C ASP A 14 8.60 -18.02 -15.16
N VAL A 15 9.19 -16.91 -14.70
CA VAL A 15 8.63 -16.09 -13.62
C VAL A 15 8.82 -14.62 -13.97
N ILE A 16 7.77 -13.83 -13.85
CA ILE A 16 7.81 -12.38 -14.08
C ILE A 16 7.15 -11.62 -12.92
N VAL A 17 7.62 -10.39 -12.67
CA VAL A 17 6.92 -9.44 -11.81
C VAL A 17 5.73 -8.89 -12.60
N VAL A 18 4.53 -9.00 -12.03
CA VAL A 18 3.29 -8.54 -12.67
C VAL A 18 2.66 -7.35 -11.98
N GLY A 19 3.17 -6.96 -10.82
CA GLY A 19 2.72 -5.77 -10.13
C GLY A 19 3.36 -5.58 -8.77
N LEU A 20 3.19 -4.36 -8.25
CA LEU A 20 3.54 -3.99 -6.89
C LEU A 20 2.21 -3.72 -6.16
N GLY A 21 1.90 -4.55 -5.17
CA GLY A 21 0.72 -4.40 -4.32
C GLY A 21 0.97 -3.41 -3.18
N ALA A 22 -0.04 -3.20 -2.33
CA ALA A 22 0.07 -2.30 -1.18
C ALA A 22 1.19 -2.69 -0.21
N ALA A 23 1.47 -3.99 -0.09
CA ALA A 23 2.52 -4.54 0.77
C ALA A 23 3.20 -5.78 0.17
N THR A 24 3.13 -5.96 -1.16
CA THR A 24 3.57 -7.20 -1.84
C THR A 24 4.27 -6.90 -3.16
N VAL A 25 5.18 -7.80 -3.58
CA VAL A 25 5.62 -7.91 -4.97
C VAL A 25 4.91 -9.10 -5.58
N ASN A 26 4.08 -8.86 -6.59
CA ASN A 26 3.28 -9.92 -7.20
C ASN A 26 4.08 -10.59 -8.32
N LEU A 27 4.36 -11.87 -8.15
CA LEU A 27 5.04 -12.71 -9.12
C LEU A 27 4.04 -13.61 -9.84
N ARG A 28 4.17 -13.74 -11.16
CA ARG A 28 3.48 -14.76 -11.95
C ARG A 28 4.50 -15.79 -12.41
N ALA A 29 4.38 -17.00 -11.88
CA ALA A 29 5.11 -18.16 -12.36
C ALA A 29 4.27 -18.92 -13.39
N ARG A 30 4.87 -19.34 -14.51
CA ARG A 30 4.26 -20.25 -15.49
C ARG A 30 5.14 -21.45 -15.72
N TRP A 31 4.49 -22.60 -15.84
CA TRP A 31 5.10 -23.88 -16.15
C TRP A 31 4.11 -24.73 -16.95
N TRP A 32 4.61 -25.82 -17.50
CA TRP A 32 3.85 -26.78 -18.29
C TRP A 32 3.98 -28.17 -17.63
N SER A 33 2.95 -29.00 -17.75
CA SER A 33 2.93 -30.38 -17.26
C SER A 33 2.21 -31.27 -18.26
N ASP A 34 2.19 -32.57 -18.03
CA ASP A 34 1.29 -33.47 -18.75
C ASP A 34 -0.18 -33.10 -18.51
N SER A 35 -1.02 -33.42 -19.50
CA SER A 35 -2.43 -33.00 -19.53
C SER A 35 -3.35 -33.79 -18.60
N ARG A 36 -2.86 -34.85 -17.94
CA ARG A 36 -3.71 -35.59 -16.99
C ARG A 36 -3.90 -34.74 -15.75
N ILE A 37 -5.14 -34.69 -15.24
CA ILE A 37 -5.48 -33.89 -14.06
C ILE A 37 -4.57 -34.24 -12.86
N ALA A 38 -4.25 -35.52 -12.67
CA ALA A 38 -3.34 -35.95 -11.61
C ALA A 38 -1.93 -35.34 -11.76
N ASP A 39 -1.40 -35.30 -12.98
CA ASP A 39 -0.05 -34.77 -13.26
C ASP A 39 -0.02 -33.25 -13.03
N VAL A 40 -1.08 -32.53 -13.44
CA VAL A 40 -1.22 -31.08 -13.19
C VAL A 40 -1.21 -30.78 -11.69
N LEU A 41 -1.98 -31.53 -10.89
CA LEU A 41 -2.06 -31.32 -9.45
C LEU A 41 -0.74 -31.64 -8.74
N LEU A 42 -0.08 -32.73 -9.13
CA LEU A 42 1.22 -33.12 -8.56
C LEU A 42 2.31 -32.12 -8.94
N ALA A 43 2.33 -31.63 -10.19
CA ALA A 43 3.27 -30.60 -10.61
C ALA A 43 3.04 -29.29 -9.83
N GLN A 44 1.78 -28.89 -9.64
CA GLN A 44 1.44 -27.69 -8.86
C GLN A 44 1.92 -27.81 -7.40
N ASP A 45 1.62 -28.91 -6.72
CA ASP A 45 2.07 -29.15 -5.33
C ASP A 45 3.59 -29.05 -5.21
N ARG A 46 4.32 -29.72 -6.11
CA ARG A 46 5.79 -29.73 -6.12
C ARG A 46 6.36 -28.34 -6.40
N VAL A 47 5.82 -27.62 -7.38
CA VAL A 47 6.27 -26.27 -7.73
C VAL A 47 6.04 -25.31 -6.56
N LEU A 48 4.85 -25.30 -5.96
CA LEU A 48 4.53 -24.40 -4.86
C LEU A 48 5.33 -24.74 -3.60
N GLY A 49 5.42 -26.03 -3.25
CA GLY A 49 6.20 -26.50 -2.11
C GLY A 49 7.68 -26.16 -2.22
N GLU A 50 8.29 -26.38 -3.39
CA GLU A 50 9.70 -26.08 -3.62
C GLU A 50 9.95 -24.56 -3.68
N THR A 51 9.02 -23.79 -4.27
CA THR A 51 9.12 -22.33 -4.28
C THR A 51 9.10 -21.79 -2.86
N LYS A 52 8.16 -22.24 -2.02
CA LYS A 52 8.10 -21.84 -0.61
C LYS A 52 9.39 -22.18 0.13
N ARG A 53 9.88 -23.42 0.01
CA ARG A 53 11.12 -23.85 0.67
C ARG A 53 12.33 -23.01 0.25
N ARG A 54 12.51 -22.79 -1.06
CA ARG A 54 13.64 -22.01 -1.59
C ARG A 54 13.57 -20.54 -1.19
N LEU A 55 12.38 -19.93 -1.24
CA LEU A 55 12.19 -18.54 -0.79
C LEU A 55 12.49 -18.40 0.71
N GLN A 56 11.96 -19.29 1.54
CA GLN A 56 12.22 -19.29 2.98
C GLN A 56 13.71 -19.49 3.30
N ALA A 57 14.39 -20.42 2.61
CA ALA A 57 15.83 -20.63 2.76
C ALA A 57 16.66 -19.41 2.33
N ALA A 58 16.15 -18.60 1.39
CA ALA A 58 16.75 -17.34 0.97
C ALA A 58 16.34 -16.14 1.85
N GLY A 59 15.56 -16.34 2.91
CA GLY A 59 15.09 -15.28 3.80
C GLY A 59 13.92 -14.46 3.25
N VAL A 60 13.26 -14.93 2.19
CA VAL A 60 12.05 -14.33 1.62
C VAL A 60 10.83 -15.04 2.20
N ASP A 61 10.07 -14.34 3.03
CA ASP A 61 8.83 -14.86 3.62
C ASP A 61 7.58 -14.29 2.93
N LEU A 62 6.42 -14.92 3.17
CA LEU A 62 5.14 -14.41 2.71
C LEU A 62 4.73 -13.20 3.56
N PRO A 63 4.55 -12.02 2.96
CA PRO A 63 4.18 -10.83 3.72
C PRO A 63 2.77 -10.94 4.29
N PHE A 64 2.62 -10.63 5.57
CA PHE A 64 1.32 -10.28 6.14
C PHE A 64 0.90 -8.88 5.65
N PRO A 65 -0.40 -8.54 5.70
CA PRO A 65 -0.84 -7.17 5.47
C PRO A 65 -0.02 -6.20 6.32
N THR A 66 0.70 -5.29 5.68
CA THR A 66 1.56 -4.31 6.35
C THR A 66 0.85 -2.97 6.41
N GLN A 67 0.87 -2.32 7.57
CA GLN A 67 0.30 -0.99 7.78
C GLN A 67 1.33 -0.12 8.48
N GLN A 68 1.47 1.12 8.02
CA GLN A 68 2.20 2.15 8.74
C GLN A 68 1.17 3.00 9.50
N ILE A 69 1.21 2.93 10.83
CA ILE A 69 0.38 3.76 11.70
C ILE A 69 1.25 4.88 12.24
N LEU A 70 0.88 6.12 11.93
CA LEU A 70 1.53 7.31 12.46
C LEU A 70 0.72 7.83 13.64
N PHE A 71 1.34 7.83 14.82
CA PHE A 71 0.74 8.43 16.01
C PHE A 71 1.14 9.90 16.08
N HIS A 72 0.15 10.76 16.29
CA HIS A 72 0.33 12.19 16.49
C HIS A 72 -0.14 12.56 17.89
N ASP A 73 0.71 13.26 18.63
CA ASP A 73 0.29 13.94 19.85
C ASP A 73 -0.26 15.32 19.47
N GLN A 74 -1.58 15.48 19.56
CA GLN A 74 -2.28 16.72 19.25
C GLN A 74 -2.46 17.62 20.49
N THR A 75 -1.70 17.37 21.56
CA THR A 75 -1.77 18.15 22.81
C THR A 75 -0.52 18.98 23.08
N GLU A 76 0.53 18.85 22.26
CA GLU A 76 1.79 19.57 22.44
C GLU A 76 1.69 21.06 22.05
N GLU A 77 2.58 21.89 22.60
CA GLU A 77 2.61 23.35 22.35
C GLU A 77 2.84 23.70 20.86
N THR A 78 3.46 22.79 20.12
CA THR A 78 3.76 22.92 18.69
C THR A 78 2.66 22.34 17.79
N ASP A 79 1.56 21.87 18.36
CA ASP A 79 0.44 21.32 17.60
C ASP A 79 -0.11 22.32 16.58
N GLY A 80 -0.26 21.85 15.34
CA GLY A 80 -0.68 22.67 14.21
C GLY A 80 0.40 23.57 13.59
N ASP A 81 1.60 23.70 14.18
CA ASP A 81 2.72 24.41 13.56
C ASP A 81 3.40 23.53 12.51
N ARG A 82 2.93 23.63 11.26
CA ARG A 82 3.49 22.91 10.10
C ARG A 82 4.96 23.22 9.81
N THR A 83 5.56 24.23 10.43
CA THR A 83 7.01 24.46 10.30
C THR A 83 7.84 23.54 11.20
N ARG A 84 7.24 23.06 12.30
CA ARG A 84 7.86 22.21 13.32
C ARG A 84 7.32 20.78 13.33
N GLN A 85 6.01 20.60 13.18
CA GLN A 85 5.37 19.30 12.98
C GLN A 85 5.34 18.95 11.48
N ARG A 86 6.11 17.93 11.08
CA ARG A 86 6.10 17.41 9.71
C ARG A 86 5.59 15.97 9.70
N GLU A 87 4.31 15.81 9.40
CA GLU A 87 3.62 14.53 9.19
C GLU A 87 4.04 13.87 7.86
N GLY A 88 5.33 13.91 7.52
CA GLY A 88 5.87 13.41 6.25
C GLY A 88 5.77 14.39 5.06
N TRP A 89 5.23 15.59 5.24
CA TRP A 89 5.18 16.60 4.17
C TRP A 89 6.49 17.41 4.08
N PRO A 90 7.11 17.51 2.89
CA PRO A 90 8.29 18.35 2.72
C PRO A 90 7.93 19.83 2.89
N PRO A 91 8.87 20.67 3.37
CA PRO A 91 8.65 22.11 3.48
C PRO A 91 8.36 22.72 2.11
N SER A 92 7.38 23.62 2.07
CA SER A 92 7.04 24.37 0.87
C SER A 92 8.01 25.55 0.70
N ALA A 93 8.56 25.70 -0.51
CA ALA A 93 9.36 26.88 -0.88
C ALA A 93 8.54 28.18 -0.89
N ALA A 94 7.22 28.09 -1.02
CA ALA A 94 6.28 29.22 -0.97
C ALA A 94 5.80 29.53 0.45
N GLY A 95 6.35 28.86 1.47
CA GLY A 95 5.89 28.92 2.86
C GLY A 95 4.77 27.92 3.16
N ASN A 96 4.67 27.51 4.43
CA ASN A 96 3.66 26.55 4.87
C ASN A 96 2.37 27.29 5.27
N PRO A 97 1.18 26.75 4.95
CA PRO A 97 -0.08 27.36 5.34
C PRO A 97 -0.24 27.40 6.87
N ALA A 98 -0.70 28.54 7.37
CA ALA A 98 -0.90 28.78 8.80
C ALA A 98 -1.88 27.76 9.43
N PRO A 99 -1.71 27.43 10.73
CA PRO A 99 -2.69 26.63 11.47
C PRO A 99 -4.04 27.32 11.49
N ARG A 100 -5.13 26.52 11.46
CA ARG A 100 -6.50 27.05 11.50
C ARG A 100 -6.76 27.93 12.73
N ALA A 101 -6.15 27.59 13.88
CA ALA A 101 -6.26 28.37 15.10
C ALA A 101 -5.63 29.77 14.98
N ALA A 102 -4.60 29.94 14.15
CA ALA A 102 -3.96 31.23 13.90
C ALA A 102 -4.70 32.07 12.85
N VAL A 103 -5.61 31.47 12.07
CA VAL A 103 -6.42 32.18 11.08
C VAL A 103 -7.70 32.67 11.74
N ARG A 104 -7.80 33.98 11.96
CA ARG A 104 -9.05 34.60 12.44
C ARG A 104 -10.14 34.38 11.39
N PRO A 105 -11.28 33.74 11.72
CA PRO A 105 -12.36 33.56 10.75
C PRO A 105 -12.84 34.93 10.26
N ALA A 106 -13.16 35.03 8.97
CA ALA A 106 -13.81 36.23 8.44
C ALA A 106 -15.12 36.47 9.21
N PRO A 107 -15.46 37.73 9.51
CA PRO A 107 -16.73 38.03 10.14
C PRO A 107 -17.87 37.47 9.27
N VAL A 108 -18.71 36.63 9.86
CA VAL A 108 -19.91 36.14 9.18
C VAL A 108 -20.79 37.37 8.90
N PRO A 109 -21.16 37.66 7.63
CA PRO A 109 -22.04 38.78 7.35
C PRO A 109 -23.36 38.58 8.09
N MET A 110 -23.75 39.58 8.88
CA MET A 110 -25.03 39.57 9.56
C MET A 110 -26.15 39.44 8.51
N PRO A 111 -27.14 38.56 8.71
CA PRO A 111 -28.31 38.53 7.83
C PRO A 111 -28.98 39.91 7.82
N PRO A 112 -29.60 40.31 6.69
CA PRO A 112 -30.30 41.59 6.60
C PRO A 112 -31.38 41.67 7.69
N ALA A 113 -31.53 42.85 8.29
CA ALA A 113 -32.57 43.09 9.28
C ALA A 113 -33.95 42.77 8.66
N PRO A 114 -34.86 42.12 9.42
CA PRO A 114 -36.20 41.82 8.91
C PRO A 114 -36.93 43.14 8.55
N PRO A 115 -37.78 43.13 7.52
CA PRO A 115 -38.54 44.31 7.12
C PRO A 115 -39.42 44.80 8.26
N ALA A 116 -39.52 46.12 8.42
CA ALA A 116 -40.40 46.74 9.40
C ALA A 116 -41.86 46.32 9.13
N PRO A 117 -42.67 46.09 10.19
CA PRO A 117 -44.06 45.72 10.01
C PRO A 117 -44.83 46.83 9.30
N LEU A 118 -45.66 46.45 8.33
CA LEU A 118 -46.60 47.35 7.65
C LEU A 118 -47.63 47.86 8.67
N ALA A 119 -47.80 49.18 8.71
CA ALA A 119 -48.79 49.87 9.54
C ALA A 119 -50.21 49.72 8.98
#